data_AF-A0A512HQJ0-F1
#
_entry.id   AF-A0A512HQJ0-F1
#
_cell.length_a   1.000
_cell.length_b   1.000
_cell.length_c   1.000
_cell.angle_alpha   90.00
_cell.angle_beta   90.00
_cell.angle_gamma   90.00
#
_symmetry.space_group_name_H-M   'P 1'
#
loop_
_entity.id
_entity.type
_entity.pdbx_description
1 polymer ?
#
loop_
_entity_poly.entity_id
_entity_poly.type
_entity_poly.pdbx_seq_one_letter_code
_entity_poly.pdbx_strand_id
1 'polypeptide(L)' 'MIVDVWMQHPTERFSQHDMFASLRRWTNADESAAVPGIDMTIAAMDAGGVDFGLLSAWSRPTTLH' A
#
# COMPACT_ATOMS: atom_id res chain seq x y z
N MET A 1 -1.73 14.19 18.68
CA MET A 1 -1.41 14.13 17.24
C MET A 1 -0.71 12.81 16.97
N ILE A 2 -1.34 11.88 16.26
CA ILE A 2 -0.75 10.59 15.91
C ILE A 2 -0.14 10.71 14.51
N VAL A 3 1.11 10.27 14.38
CA VAL A 3 1.84 10.26 13.10
C VAL A 3 2.16 8.83 12.73
N ASP A 4 1.68 8.39 11.57
CA ASP A 4 2.10 7.14 10.95
C ASP A 4 3.35 7.38 10.09
N VAL A 5 4.50 7.01 10.64
CA VAL A 5 5.81 7.17 9.97
C VAL A 5 6.11 6.04 8.96
N TRP A 6 5.22 5.05 8.83
CA TRP A 6 5.37 3.90 7.94
C TRP A 6 4.04 3.58 7.23
N MET A 7 3.41 4.60 6.66
CA MET A 7 2.19 4.39 5.89
C MET A 7 2.51 3.64 4.58
N GLN A 8 1.60 2.75 4.17
CA GLN A 8 1.63 2.06 2.88
C GLN A 8 0.32 2.32 2.13
N HIS A 9 0.41 2.80 0.89
CA HIS A 9 -0.71 2.91 -0.04
C HIS A 9 -0.28 2.24 -1.35
N PRO A 10 -0.78 1.03 -1.65
CA PRO A 10 -0.28 0.25 -2.77
C PRO A 10 -0.80 0.80 -4.10
N THR A 11 0.09 0.85 -5.09
CA THR A 11 -0.31 1.08 -6.49
C THR A 11 -0.82 -0.22 -7.11
N GLU A 12 -1.61 -0.12 -8.18
CA GLU A 12 -2.11 -1.29 -8.91
C GLU A 12 -0.96 -2.22 -9.35
N ARG A 13 0.10 -1.64 -9.95
CA ARG A 13 1.30 -2.37 -10.36
C ARG A 13 1.95 -3.13 -9.20
N PHE A 14 1.97 -2.55 -8.00
CA PHE A 14 2.58 -3.21 -6.83
C PHE A 14 1.70 -4.37 -6.34
N SER A 15 0.38 -4.17 -6.25
CA SER A 15 -0.56 -5.20 -5.79
C SER A 15 -0.61 -6.43 -6.70
N GLN A 16 -0.39 -6.24 -8.00
CA GLN A 16 -0.34 -7.31 -9.00
C GLN A 16 0.98 -8.11 -8.99
N HIS A 17 1.97 -7.74 -8.18
CA HIS A 17 3.26 -8.43 -8.19
C HIS A 17 3.13 -9.90 -7.74
N ASP A 18 3.84 -10.80 -8.42
CA ASP A 18 3.87 -12.25 -8.17
C ASP A 18 4.25 -12.65 -6.73
N MET A 19 4.94 -11.78 -5.98
CA MET A 19 5.32 -12.04 -4.59
C MET A 19 4.09 -12.26 -3.70
N PHE A 20 2.94 -11.71 -4.10
CA PHE A 20 1.67 -11.82 -3.38
C PHE A 20 0.81 -13.00 -3.83
N ALA A 21 1.25 -13.81 -4.81
CA ALA A 21 0.45 -14.92 -5.32
C ALA A 21 0.14 -15.97 -4.24
N SER A 22 1.08 -16.25 -3.33
CA SER A 22 0.83 -17.14 -2.19
C SER A 22 -0.18 -16.56 -1.20
N LEU A 23 -0.07 -15.26 -0.92
CA LEU A 23 -0.98 -14.54 -0.04
C LEU A 23 -2.41 -14.55 -0.60
N ARG A 24 -2.58 -14.22 -1.88
CA ARG A 24 -3.88 -14.23 -2.56
C ARG A 24 -4.57 -15.59 -2.47
N ARG A 25 -3.85 -16.69 -2.71
CA ARG A 25 -4.40 -18.05 -2.54
C ARG A 25 -4.83 -18.33 -1.11
N TRP A 26 -4.05 -17.89 -0.12
CA TRP A 26 -4.35 -18.14 1.29
C TRP A 26 -5.57 -17.36 1.77
N THR A 27 -5.71 -16.10 1.34
CA THR A 27 -6.85 -15.25 1.70
C THR A 27 -8.06 -15.40 0.79
N ASN A 28 -7.98 -16.26 -0.24
CA ASN A 28 -8.95 -16.35 -1.32
C ASN A 28 -9.27 -14.99 -1.96
N ALA A 29 -8.23 -14.15 -2.12
CA ALA A 29 -8.37 -12.80 -2.69
C ALA A 29 -8.27 -12.84 -4.21
N ASP A 30 -9.13 -12.05 -4.86
CA ASP A 30 -9.15 -11.88 -6.31
C ASP A 30 -7.96 -11.02 -6.76
N GLU A 31 -7.25 -11.49 -7.77
CA GLU A 31 -6.12 -10.77 -8.39
C GLU A 31 -6.57 -9.57 -9.22
N SER A 32 -7.81 -9.59 -9.71
CA SER A 32 -8.43 -8.47 -10.43
C SER A 32 -9.06 -7.43 -9.50
N ALA A 33 -9.03 -7.65 -8.19
CA ALA A 33 -9.55 -6.69 -7.23
C ALA A 33 -8.82 -5.35 -7.36
N ALA A 34 -9.59 -4.29 -7.56
CA ALA A 34 -9.07 -2.93 -7.60
C ALA A 34 -8.30 -2.62 -6.31
N VAL A 35 -7.16 -1.94 -6.45
CA VAL A 35 -6.44 -1.38 -5.30
C VAL A 35 -7.34 -0.39 -4.55
N PRO A 36 -7.22 -0.32 -3.21
CA PRO A 36 -7.98 0.65 -2.42
C PRO A 36 -7.75 2.06 -2.96
N GLY A 37 -8.84 2.80 -3.15
CA GLY A 37 -8.75 4.22 -3.44
C GLY A 37 -8.12 4.97 -2.27
N ILE A 38 -7.59 6.17 -2.55
CA ILE A 38 -6.98 7.01 -1.51
C ILE A 38 -7.98 7.35 -0.39
N ASP A 39 -9.26 7.46 -0.72
CA ASP A 39 -10.38 7.67 0.20
C ASP A 39 -10.47 6.57 1.27
N MET A 40 -10.24 5.30 0.89
CA MET A 40 -10.19 4.21 1.86
C MET A 40 -9.01 4.35 2.83
N THR A 41 -7.86 4.81 2.34
CA THR A 41 -6.70 5.09 3.21
C THR A 41 -7.00 6.21 4.19
N ILE A 42 -7.63 7.31 3.74
CA ILE A 42 -8.04 8.41 4.63
C ILE A 42 -9.07 7.94 5.66
N ALA A 43 -10.08 7.16 5.25
CA ALA A 43 -11.06 6.63 6.19
C ALA A 43 -10.43 5.72 7.27
N ALA A 44 -9.39 4.95 6.91
CA ALA A 44 -8.63 4.16 7.87
C ALA A 44 -7.80 5.04 8.82
N MET A 45 -7.22 6.14 8.33
CA MET A 45 -6.54 7.13 9.17
C MET A 45 -7.52 7.75 10.17
N ASP A 46 -8.70 8.17 9.71
CA ASP A 46 -9.75 8.76 10.56
C ASP A 46 -10.20 7.78 11.64
N ALA A 47 -10.45 6.52 11.28
CA ALA A 47 -10.82 5.46 12.23
C ALA A 47 -9.72 5.16 13.26
N GLY A 48 -8.45 5.30 12.86
CA GLY A 48 -7.28 5.12 13.73
C GLY A 48 -6.85 6.37 14.50
N GLY A 49 -7.48 7.53 14.25
CA GLY A 49 -7.07 8.81 14.81
C GLY A 49 -5.67 9.28 14.35
N VAL A 50 -5.23 8.86 13.15
CA VAL A 50 -3.95 9.25 12.55
C VAL A 50 -4.11 10.60 11.86
N ASP A 51 -3.40 11.62 12.35
CA ASP A 51 -3.49 12.98 11.83
C ASP A 51 -2.56 13.22 10.63
N PHE A 52 -1.45 12.47 10.56
CA PHE A 52 -0.45 12.63 9.50
C PHE A 52 0.22 11.31 9.15
N GLY A 53 0.38 11.04 7.85
CA GLY A 53 1.02 9.83 7.33
C GLY A 53 2.19 10.17 6.41
N LEU A 54 3.30 9.44 6.56
CA LEU A 54 4.46 9.52 5.67
C LEU A 54 4.48 8.34 4.70
N LEU A 55 4.44 8.67 3.41
CA LEU A 55 4.58 7.72 2.30
C LEU A 55 5.90 7.96 1.59
N SER A 56 6.59 6.88 1.22
CA SER A 56 7.80 6.94 0.43
C SER A 56 7.78 5.85 -0.63
N ALA A 57 8.10 6.22 -1.87
CA ALA A 57 8.30 5.23 -2.92
C ALA A 57 9.65 4.52 -2.68
N TRP A 58 9.64 3.20 -2.77
CA TRP A 58 10.89 2.46 -2.79
C TRP A 58 11.52 2.53 -4.18
N SER A 59 12.76 2.97 -4.24
CA SER A 59 13.57 2.97 -5.46
C SER A 59 14.92 2.33 -5.15
N ARG A 60 15.36 1.44 -6.04
CA ARG A 60 16.74 0.94 -6.01
C ARG A 60 17.68 2.01 -6.56
N PRO A 61 18.94 2.08 -6.10
CA PRO A 61 19.95 2.87 -6.78
C PRO A 61 20.00 2.51 -8.27
N THR A 62 20.03 3.53 -9.13
CA THR A 62 20.29 3.35 -10.56
C THR A 62 21.73 3.78 -10.81
N THR A 63 22.56 2.85 -11.26
CA THR A 63 23.90 3.21 -11.75
C THR A 63 23.71 3.97 -13.06
N LEU A 64 24.01 5.26 -13.07
CA LEU A 64 24.37 5.95 -14.31
C LEU A 64 25.73 5.39 -14.72
N HIS A 65 25.76 4.59 -15.78
CA HIS A 65 26.97 4.39 -16.56
C HIS A 65 27.06 5.47 -17.63
#